data_AF-A0A1F9VHE5-F1
#
_entry.id   AF-A0A1F9VHE5-F1
#
_cell.length_a   1.000
_cell.length_b   1.000
_cell.length_c   1.000
_cell.angle_alpha   90.00
_cell.angle_beta   90.00
_cell.angle_gamma   90.00
#
_symmetry.space_group_name_H-M   'P 1'
#
loop_
_entity.id
_entity.type
_entity.pdbx_description
1 polymer ?
#
loop_
_entity_poly.entity_id
_entity_poly.type
_entity_poly.pdbx_seq_one_letter_code
_entity_poly.pdbx_strand_id
1 'polypeptide(L)'
;MLKKFMTVAAVLSFLFSSNASAAKYFGARPEGTPSVINYGWDGLKLGLFTGLSIGYLDYSNSNNSSAITNGAAYGALLGVGAGLLIGISDASKGRKGMGAIYLRDMQKGGTLGLLVGALIGALQGSGKALGEGAAWGYLGGEVAGFFIASFEGPVILREYSGADRLSVNLAAVRGSDGNYIPGLRIQGKF
;
A
#
# COMPACT_ATOMS: atom_id res chain seq x y z
N MET A 1 -18.88 18.65 9.88
CA MET A 1 -17.88 17.58 9.63
C MET A 1 -18.17 16.78 8.36
N LEU A 2 -19.36 16.17 8.23
CA LEU A 2 -19.68 15.25 7.13
C LEU A 2 -19.50 15.82 5.71
N LYS A 3 -19.91 17.08 5.46
CA LYS A 3 -19.77 17.72 4.14
C LYS A 3 -18.31 17.83 3.67
N LYS A 4 -17.37 18.20 4.56
CA LYS A 4 -15.94 18.33 4.22
C LYS A 4 -15.32 16.97 3.89
N PHE A 5 -15.68 15.94 4.66
CA PHE A 5 -15.26 14.56 4.41
C PHE A 5 -15.77 14.06 3.05
N MET A 6 -17.03 14.33 2.73
CA MET A 6 -17.61 13.94 1.43
C MET A 6 -16.94 14.65 0.26
N THR A 7 -16.55 15.92 0.38
CA THR A 7 -15.86 16.64 -0.71
C THR A 7 -14.47 16.05 -0.96
N VAL A 8 -13.68 15.78 0.08
CA VAL A 8 -12.36 15.16 -0.06
C VAL A 8 -12.47 13.74 -0.61
N ALA A 9 -13.41 12.94 -0.10
CA ALA A 9 -13.69 11.60 -0.60
C ALA A 9 -14.16 11.63 -2.05
N ALA A 10 -14.99 12.60 -2.46
CA ALA A 10 -15.45 12.75 -3.84
C ALA A 10 -14.32 13.17 -4.78
N VAL A 11 -13.43 14.08 -4.36
CA VAL A 11 -12.27 14.49 -5.17
C VAL A 11 -11.29 13.32 -5.33
N LEU A 12 -11.00 12.59 -4.26
CA LEU A 12 -10.19 11.37 -4.32
C LEU A 12 -10.85 10.34 -5.23
N SER A 13 -12.14 10.06 -5.02
CA SER A 13 -12.89 9.11 -5.84
C SER A 13 -12.89 9.51 -7.32
N PHE A 14 -13.06 10.79 -7.63
CA PHE A 14 -13.03 11.29 -9.01
C PHE A 14 -11.64 11.11 -9.65
N LEU A 15 -10.57 11.45 -8.93
CA LEU A 15 -9.18 11.22 -9.38
C LEU A 15 -8.86 9.73 -9.59
N PHE A 16 -9.44 8.85 -8.77
CA PHE A 16 -9.34 7.40 -8.94
C PHE A 16 -10.21 6.87 -10.09
N SER A 17 -11.38 7.48 -10.34
CA SER A 17 -12.33 7.07 -11.39
C SER A 17 -11.85 7.44 -12.80
N SER A 18 -11.13 8.55 -12.95
CA SER A 18 -10.61 9.02 -14.25
C SER A 18 -9.45 8.17 -14.82
N ASN A 19 -9.10 7.09 -14.12
CA ASN A 19 -7.85 6.38 -14.30
C ASN A 19 -8.16 4.87 -14.45
N ALA A 20 -8.67 4.49 -15.62
CA ALA A 20 -9.18 3.15 -15.95
C ALA A 20 -8.08 2.09 -16.23
N SER A 21 -6.95 2.12 -15.54
CA SER A 21 -5.89 1.10 -15.66
C SER A 21 -5.27 0.77 -14.31
N ALA A 22 -6.12 0.29 -13.39
CA ALA A 22 -5.83 0.08 -11.98
C ALA A 22 -4.48 -0.60 -11.71
N ALA A 23 -4.26 -1.76 -12.33
CA ALA A 23 -3.06 -2.60 -12.15
C ALA A 23 -1.69 -1.92 -12.42
N LYS A 24 -1.65 -0.66 -12.90
CA LYS A 24 -0.45 0.16 -13.06
C LYS A 24 -0.21 1.21 -11.96
N TYR A 25 -1.13 1.50 -11.03
CA TYR A 25 -1.06 2.74 -10.23
C TYR A 25 -0.01 2.73 -9.12
N PHE A 26 0.17 1.62 -8.40
CA PHE A 26 1.12 1.59 -7.27
C PHE A 26 2.36 0.71 -7.50
N GLY A 27 2.57 0.26 -8.74
CA GLY A 27 3.82 -0.33 -9.21
C GLY A 27 3.96 -1.83 -8.97
N ALA A 28 5.11 -2.37 -9.38
CA ALA A 28 5.41 -3.80 -9.34
C ALA A 28 5.27 -4.38 -7.92
N ARG A 29 4.97 -5.69 -7.87
CA ARG A 29 4.91 -6.46 -6.61
C ARG A 29 6.15 -6.17 -5.76
N PRO A 30 6.02 -6.11 -4.43
CA PRO A 30 7.17 -6.15 -3.55
C PRO A 30 8.02 -7.39 -3.83
N GLU A 31 9.21 -7.22 -4.42
CA GLU A 31 10.15 -8.31 -4.67
C GLU A 31 10.96 -8.65 -3.42
N GLY A 32 11.59 -9.83 -3.44
CA GLY A 32 12.48 -10.31 -2.38
C GLY A 32 11.82 -11.15 -1.28
N THR A 33 12.66 -11.64 -0.37
CA THR A 33 12.22 -12.44 0.76
C THR A 33 11.45 -11.57 1.77
N PRO A 34 10.36 -12.10 2.37
CA PRO A 34 9.67 -11.41 3.45
C PRO A 34 10.60 -11.29 4.66
N SER A 35 10.78 -10.08 5.17
CA SER A 35 11.51 -9.79 6.41
C SER A 35 10.51 -9.28 7.44
N VAL A 36 10.24 -10.07 8.49
CA VAL A 36 9.28 -9.71 9.56
C VAL A 36 9.59 -8.33 10.14
N ILE A 37 10.88 -8.01 10.31
CA ILE A 37 11.34 -6.72 10.82
C ILE A 37 10.97 -5.57 9.86
N ASN A 38 11.11 -5.77 8.54
CA ASN A 38 10.74 -4.74 7.57
C ASN A 38 9.23 -4.46 7.62
N TYR A 39 8.40 -5.50 7.76
CA TYR A 39 6.97 -5.29 7.95
C TYR A 39 6.65 -4.58 9.26
N GLY A 40 7.39 -4.88 10.34
CA GLY A 40 7.28 -4.13 11.60
C GLY A 40 7.57 -2.64 11.41
N TRP A 41 8.61 -2.29 10.64
CA TRP A 41 8.92 -0.90 10.29
C TRP A 41 7.85 -0.25 9.40
N ASP A 42 7.34 -0.99 8.41
CA ASP A 42 6.29 -0.48 7.52
C ASP A 42 4.98 -0.25 8.28
N GLY A 43 4.63 -1.18 9.17
CA GLY A 43 3.52 -1.05 10.09
C GLY A 43 3.70 0.10 11.08
N LEU A 44 4.91 0.27 11.65
CA LEU A 44 5.23 1.40 12.53
C LEU A 44 4.99 2.74 11.83
N LYS A 45 5.52 2.91 10.61
CA LYS A 45 5.37 4.15 9.85
C LYS A 45 3.90 4.45 9.59
N LEU A 46 3.18 3.47 9.06
CA LEU A 46 1.74 3.57 8.78
C LEU A 46 1.00 4.00 10.05
N GLY A 47 1.11 3.19 11.10
CA GLY A 47 0.42 3.41 12.37
C GLY A 47 0.80 4.74 13.04
N LEU A 48 2.06 5.17 12.98
CA LEU A 48 2.51 6.46 13.51
C LEU A 48 1.77 7.61 12.81
N PHE A 49 1.71 7.61 11.48
CA PHE A 49 1.04 8.67 10.72
C PHE A 49 -0.49 8.61 10.84
N THR A 50 -1.09 7.41 10.88
CA THR A 50 -2.53 7.24 11.18
C THR A 50 -2.83 7.82 12.57
N GLY A 51 -2.01 7.45 13.55
CA GLY A 51 -2.12 7.90 14.94
C GLY A 51 -1.94 9.40 15.10
N LEU A 52 -0.95 9.99 14.44
CA LEU A 52 -0.75 11.44 14.38
C LEU A 52 -1.93 12.16 13.73
N SER A 53 -2.49 11.58 12.66
CA SER A 53 -3.64 12.16 11.95
C SER A 53 -4.87 12.19 12.85
N ILE A 54 -5.19 11.06 13.50
CA ILE A 54 -6.31 10.97 14.45
C ILE A 54 -6.08 11.90 15.64
N GLY A 55 -4.89 11.85 16.23
CA GLY A 55 -4.52 12.69 17.37
C GLY A 55 -4.56 14.19 17.06
N TYR A 56 -4.16 14.59 15.84
CA TYR A 56 -4.28 15.97 15.38
C TYR A 56 -5.73 16.40 15.23
N LEU A 57 -6.59 15.55 14.67
CA LEU A 57 -8.01 15.86 14.53
C LEU A 57 -8.68 16.02 15.90
N ASP A 58 -8.34 15.17 16.87
CA ASP A 58 -8.82 15.30 18.23
C ASP A 58 -8.29 16.56 18.93
N TYR A 59 -6.99 16.86 18.78
CA TYR A 59 -6.40 18.13 19.23
C TYR A 59 -7.12 19.34 18.61
N SER A 60 -7.44 19.31 17.33
CA SER A 60 -8.11 20.41 16.62
C SER A 60 -9.51 20.73 17.18
N ASN A 61 -10.17 19.73 17.77
CA ASN A 61 -11.49 19.85 18.37
C ASN A 61 -11.43 20.18 19.88
N SER A 62 -10.54 19.53 20.62
CA SER A 62 -10.47 19.60 22.08
C SER A 62 -9.40 20.58 22.62
N ASN A 63 -8.49 21.02 21.75
CA ASN A 63 -7.28 21.78 22.09
C ASN A 63 -6.34 21.06 23.09
N ASN A 64 -6.46 19.73 23.22
CA ASN A 64 -5.63 18.91 24.09
C ASN A 64 -4.38 18.39 23.38
N SER A 65 -3.20 18.95 23.68
CA SER A 65 -1.95 18.57 23.01
C SER A 65 -1.54 17.12 23.27
N SER A 66 -1.98 16.52 24.38
CA SER A 66 -1.72 15.11 24.68
C SER A 66 -2.37 14.16 23.68
N ALA A 67 -3.42 14.60 22.96
CA ALA A 67 -4.09 13.79 21.94
C ALA A 67 -3.15 13.41 20.79
N ILE A 68 -2.25 14.32 20.38
CA ILE A 68 -1.28 14.07 19.31
C ILE A 68 -0.28 13.00 19.75
N THR A 69 0.33 13.18 20.92
CA THR A 69 1.34 12.24 21.44
C THR A 69 0.75 10.86 21.71
N ASN A 70 -0.44 10.80 22.32
CA ASN A 70 -1.13 9.54 22.60
C ASN A 70 -1.56 8.86 21.31
N GLY A 71 -2.12 9.61 20.36
CA GLY A 71 -2.51 9.10 19.04
C GLY A 71 -1.31 8.49 18.31
N ALA A 72 -0.19 9.21 18.24
CA ALA A 72 1.06 8.74 17.65
C ALA A 72 1.58 7.46 18.33
N ALA A 73 1.62 7.42 19.66
CA ALA A 73 2.11 6.28 20.43
C ALA A 73 1.24 5.04 20.22
N TYR A 74 -0.09 5.16 20.38
CA TYR A 74 -1.02 4.04 20.17
C TYR A 74 -1.01 3.58 18.72
N GLY A 75 -1.02 4.52 17.78
CA GLY A 75 -0.95 4.22 16.35
C GLY A 75 0.33 3.46 16.01
N ALA A 76 1.49 3.91 16.47
CA ALA A 76 2.76 3.23 16.23
C ALA A 76 2.79 1.81 16.83
N LEU A 77 2.30 1.62 18.05
CA LEU A 77 2.23 0.30 18.69
C LEU A 77 1.31 -0.67 17.92
N LEU A 78 0.11 -0.22 17.57
CA LEU A 78 -0.84 -1.02 16.77
C LEU A 78 -0.27 -1.32 15.39
N GLY A 79 0.39 -0.34 14.77
CA GLY A 79 1.05 -0.46 13.48
C GLY A 79 2.17 -1.49 13.50
N VAL A 80 3.08 -1.44 14.48
CA VAL A 80 4.13 -2.46 14.67
C VAL A 80 3.51 -3.84 14.83
N GLY A 81 2.50 -3.97 15.70
CA GLY A 81 1.82 -5.24 15.94
C GLY A 81 1.21 -5.83 14.66
N ALA A 82 0.44 -5.03 13.92
CA ALA A 82 -0.15 -5.43 12.65
C ALA A 82 0.92 -5.79 11.61
N GLY A 83 1.95 -4.97 11.48
CA GLY A 83 3.09 -5.20 10.59
C GLY A 83 3.78 -6.53 10.88
N LEU A 84 4.15 -6.78 12.14
CA LEU A 84 4.79 -8.04 12.54
C LEU A 84 3.91 -9.26 12.25
N LEU A 85 2.61 -9.20 12.56
CA LEU A 85 1.68 -10.30 12.28
C LEU A 85 1.58 -10.61 10.79
N ILE A 86 1.51 -9.56 9.96
CA ILE A 86 1.53 -9.70 8.50
C ILE A 86 2.86 -10.30 8.03
N GLY A 87 3.98 -9.79 8.56
CA GLY A 87 5.32 -10.26 8.23
C GLY A 87 5.52 -11.73 8.57
N ILE A 88 5.02 -12.20 9.71
CA ILE A 88 5.04 -13.62 10.11
C ILE A 88 4.20 -14.45 9.14
N SER A 89 3.00 -13.98 8.78
CA SER A 89 2.13 -14.69 7.82
C SER A 89 2.80 -14.86 6.46
N ASP A 90 3.45 -13.83 5.94
CA ASP A 90 4.12 -13.90 4.64
C ASP A 90 5.46 -14.65 4.72
N ALA A 91 6.20 -14.54 5.82
CA ALA A 91 7.39 -15.34 6.08
C ALA A 91 7.09 -16.85 6.12
N SER A 92 5.97 -17.25 6.72
CA SER A 92 5.54 -18.66 6.74
C SER A 92 5.27 -19.24 5.34
N LYS A 93 4.96 -18.38 4.36
CA LYS A 93 4.72 -18.75 2.96
C LYS A 93 5.97 -18.64 2.10
N GLY A 94 7.10 -18.20 2.67
CA GLY A 94 8.37 -17.97 1.96
C GLY A 94 8.34 -16.84 0.94
N ARG A 95 7.26 -16.04 0.87
CA ARG A 95 7.08 -15.00 -0.15
C ARG A 95 6.21 -13.86 0.36
N LYS A 96 6.51 -12.64 -0.07
CA LYS A 96 5.65 -11.47 0.16
C LYS A 96 4.28 -11.68 -0.48
N GLY A 97 3.22 -11.56 0.30
CA GLY A 97 1.84 -11.87 -0.09
C GLY A 97 0.98 -10.60 -0.17
N MET A 98 -0.33 -10.79 0.04
CA MET A 98 -1.31 -9.69 0.06
C MET A 98 -0.95 -8.64 1.11
N GLY A 99 -0.39 -9.06 2.25
CA GLY A 99 -0.04 -8.16 3.33
C GLY A 99 0.97 -7.09 2.93
N ALA A 100 1.99 -7.49 2.16
CA ALA A 100 2.98 -6.57 1.60
C ALA A 100 2.33 -5.50 0.71
N ILE A 101 1.35 -5.92 -0.09
CA ILE A 101 0.64 -5.06 -1.04
C ILE A 101 -0.23 -4.08 -0.28
N TYR A 102 -0.97 -4.54 0.74
CA TYR A 102 -1.75 -3.67 1.63
C TYR A 102 -0.89 -2.59 2.28
N LEU A 103 0.20 -2.96 2.94
CA LEU A 103 1.07 -1.98 3.62
C LEU A 103 1.63 -0.94 2.63
N ARG A 104 2.10 -1.41 1.46
CA ARG A 104 2.63 -0.53 0.41
C ARG A 104 1.57 0.46 -0.08
N ASP A 105 0.39 -0.02 -0.43
CA ASP A 105 -0.62 0.80 -1.09
C ASP A 105 -1.32 1.73 -0.11
N MET A 106 -1.54 1.29 1.14
CA MET A 106 -2.00 2.17 2.21
C MET A 106 -0.99 3.29 2.48
N GLN A 107 0.31 2.99 2.57
CA GLN A 107 1.34 4.03 2.76
C GLN A 107 1.38 5.03 1.59
N LYS A 108 1.32 4.54 0.35
CA LYS A 108 1.33 5.41 -0.85
C LYS A 108 0.05 6.24 -0.93
N GLY A 109 -1.09 5.60 -0.72
CA GLY A 109 -2.39 6.26 -0.66
C GLY A 109 -2.44 7.33 0.41
N GLY A 110 -2.01 7.01 1.64
CA GLY A 110 -1.92 7.96 2.74
C GLY A 110 -0.98 9.13 2.46
N THR A 111 0.21 8.87 1.90
CA THR A 111 1.15 9.93 1.51
C THR A 111 0.56 10.88 0.48
N LEU A 112 -0.06 10.35 -0.58
CA LEU A 112 -0.73 11.16 -1.60
C LEU A 112 -1.91 11.95 -1.00
N GLY A 113 -2.72 11.28 -0.19
CA GLY A 113 -3.85 11.87 0.50
C GLY A 113 -3.43 13.01 1.42
N LEU A 114 -2.34 12.86 2.17
CA LEU A 114 -1.76 13.90 3.02
C LEU A 114 -1.39 15.12 2.21
N LEU A 115 -0.69 14.96 1.08
CA LEU A 115 -0.29 16.08 0.22
C LEU A 115 -1.50 16.82 -0.35
N VAL A 116 -2.47 16.07 -0.90
CA VAL A 116 -3.69 16.65 -1.48
C VAL A 116 -4.52 17.34 -0.40
N GLY A 117 -4.71 16.70 0.74
CA GLY A 117 -5.44 17.25 1.88
C GLY A 117 -4.78 18.50 2.45
N ALA A 118 -3.44 18.50 2.58
CA ALA A 118 -2.67 19.67 3.01
C ALA A 118 -2.85 20.83 2.01
N LEU A 119 -2.78 20.58 0.70
CA LEU A 119 -3.02 21.61 -0.32
C LEU A 119 -4.43 22.22 -0.20
N ILE A 120 -5.46 21.37 -0.07
CA ILE A 120 -6.86 21.83 0.11
C ILE A 120 -7.01 22.63 1.42
N GLY A 121 -6.32 22.24 2.48
CA GLY A 121 -6.27 22.95 3.75
C GLY A 121 -5.55 24.30 3.65
N ALA A 122 -4.41 24.34 2.94
CA ALA A 122 -3.63 25.54 2.71
C ALA A 122 -4.41 26.62 1.95
N LEU A 123 -5.22 26.22 0.96
CA LEU A 123 -6.10 27.11 0.20
C LEU A 123 -7.16 27.82 1.08
N GLN A 124 -7.44 27.32 2.28
CA GLN A 124 -8.33 27.96 3.26
C GLN A 124 -7.61 28.98 4.15
N GLY A 125 -6.29 29.14 4.03
CA GLY A 125 -5.53 30.24 4.64
C GLY A 125 -5.30 30.17 6.15
N SER A 126 -5.55 29.02 6.81
CA SER A 126 -5.26 28.86 8.24
C SER A 126 -4.41 27.62 8.52
N GLY A 127 -3.49 27.73 9.48
CA GLY A 127 -2.68 26.59 9.93
C GLY A 127 -3.53 25.43 10.47
N LYS A 128 -4.68 25.75 11.08
CA LYS A 128 -5.68 24.74 11.52
C LYS A 128 -6.25 23.98 10.32
N ALA A 129 -6.69 24.68 9.28
CA ALA A 129 -7.24 24.04 8.08
C ALA A 129 -6.18 23.22 7.32
N LEU A 130 -4.92 23.69 7.28
CA LEU A 130 -3.79 22.93 6.73
C LEU A 130 -3.65 21.57 7.42
N GLY A 131 -3.55 21.58 8.76
CA GLY A 131 -3.36 20.34 9.51
C GLY A 131 -4.59 19.43 9.49
N GLU A 132 -5.80 19.97 9.58
CA GLU A 132 -7.04 19.17 9.45
C GLU A 132 -7.15 18.54 8.06
N GLY A 133 -6.81 19.31 7.03
CA GLY A 133 -6.76 18.85 5.65
C GLY A 133 -5.74 17.73 5.47
N ALA A 134 -4.51 17.90 5.97
CA ALA A 134 -3.47 16.89 5.92
C ALA A 134 -3.87 15.60 6.64
N ALA A 135 -4.44 15.71 7.84
CA ALA A 135 -4.85 14.56 8.65
C ALA A 135 -6.00 13.78 7.99
N TRP A 136 -7.07 14.46 7.55
CA TRP A 136 -8.15 13.80 6.82
C TRP A 136 -7.69 13.24 5.48
N GLY A 137 -6.81 13.95 4.80
CA GLY A 137 -6.19 13.53 3.56
C GLY A 137 -5.43 12.22 3.75
N TYR A 138 -4.56 12.13 4.76
CA TYR A 138 -3.81 10.91 5.07
C TYR A 138 -4.75 9.73 5.33
N LEU A 139 -5.72 9.88 6.24
CA LEU A 139 -6.66 8.82 6.58
C LEU A 139 -7.50 8.37 5.37
N GLY A 140 -8.02 9.31 4.59
CA GLY A 140 -8.78 9.00 3.37
C GLY A 140 -7.92 8.31 2.31
N GLY A 141 -6.66 8.73 2.19
CA GLY A 141 -5.66 8.12 1.32
C GLY A 141 -5.32 6.68 1.70
N GLU A 142 -5.15 6.40 3.00
CA GLU A 142 -4.90 5.03 3.48
C GLU A 142 -6.06 4.09 3.17
N VAL A 143 -7.29 4.54 3.42
CA VAL A 143 -8.49 3.76 3.09
C VAL A 143 -8.58 3.49 1.58
N ALA A 144 -8.31 4.50 0.75
CA ALA A 144 -8.26 4.30 -0.70
C ALA A 144 -7.17 3.30 -1.11
N GLY A 145 -5.96 3.42 -0.54
CA GLY A 145 -4.86 2.50 -0.78
C GLY A 145 -5.20 1.06 -0.38
N PHE A 146 -5.90 0.86 0.74
CA PHE A 146 -6.39 -0.45 1.16
C PHE A 146 -7.34 -1.06 0.13
N PHE A 147 -8.36 -0.31 -0.33
CA PHE A 147 -9.31 -0.80 -1.33
C PHE A 147 -8.61 -1.14 -2.65
N ILE A 148 -7.67 -0.30 -3.08
CA ILE A 148 -6.90 -0.53 -4.30
C ILE A 148 -6.08 -1.82 -4.18
N ALA A 149 -5.40 -2.03 -3.05
CA ALA A 149 -4.70 -3.28 -2.77
C ALA A 149 -5.62 -4.50 -2.76
N SER A 150 -6.87 -4.38 -2.27
CA SER A 150 -7.85 -5.48 -2.31
C SER A 150 -8.23 -5.88 -3.73
N PHE A 151 -8.29 -4.93 -4.66
CA PHE A 151 -8.62 -5.20 -6.07
C PHE A 151 -7.40 -5.65 -6.88
N GLU A 152 -6.25 -4.99 -6.71
CA GLU A 152 -5.03 -5.29 -7.47
C GLU A 152 -4.27 -6.51 -6.95
N GLY A 153 -4.28 -6.73 -5.65
CA GLY A 153 -3.47 -7.76 -5.01
C GLY A 153 -3.72 -9.18 -5.55
N PRO A 154 -4.97 -9.64 -5.73
CA PRO A 154 -5.24 -10.95 -6.31
C PRO A 154 -4.73 -11.09 -7.75
N VAL A 155 -4.78 -10.02 -8.55
CA VAL A 155 -4.29 -10.01 -9.94
C VAL A 155 -2.77 -10.10 -9.96
N ILE A 156 -2.09 -9.25 -9.18
CA ILE A 156 -0.64 -9.23 -9.03
C ILE A 156 -0.13 -10.61 -8.55
N LEU A 157 -0.79 -11.24 -7.60
CA LEU A 157 -0.35 -12.56 -7.10
C LEU A 157 -0.61 -13.70 -8.09
N ARG A 158 -1.66 -13.61 -8.92
CA ARG A 158 -1.97 -14.62 -9.96
C ARG A 158 -0.98 -14.60 -11.11
N GLU A 159 -0.64 -13.42 -11.64
CA GLU A 159 0.32 -13.29 -12.74
C GLU A 159 1.67 -13.95 -12.39
N TYR A 160 2.14 -13.76 -11.17
CA TYR A 160 3.40 -14.35 -10.72
C TYR A 160 3.29 -15.84 -10.35
N SER A 161 2.15 -16.30 -9.81
CA SER A 161 1.94 -17.74 -9.59
C SER A 161 1.86 -18.52 -10.91
N GLY A 162 1.53 -17.84 -12.02
CA GLY A 162 1.65 -18.38 -13.38
C GLY A 162 3.08 -18.39 -13.91
N ALA A 163 3.92 -17.41 -13.53
CA ALA A 163 5.32 -17.32 -13.95
C ALA A 163 6.24 -18.37 -13.29
N ASP A 164 5.87 -18.88 -12.11
CA ASP A 164 6.54 -19.99 -11.43
C ASP A 164 6.04 -21.38 -11.92
N ARG A 165 5.12 -21.44 -12.88
CA ARG A 165 4.76 -22.72 -13.50
C ARG A 165 5.90 -23.17 -14.39
N LEU A 166 6.43 -24.36 -14.10
CA LEU A 166 7.33 -25.09 -14.97
C LEU A 166 6.66 -25.20 -16.34
N SER A 167 7.08 -24.36 -17.29
CA SER A 167 6.54 -24.40 -18.64
C SER A 167 7.34 -25.43 -19.42
N VAL A 168 6.63 -26.46 -19.89
CA VAL A 168 7.18 -27.47 -20.77
C VAL A 168 6.74 -27.08 -22.18
N ASN A 169 7.65 -26.47 -22.93
CA ASN A 169 7.39 -26.07 -24.30
C ASN A 169 8.16 -26.98 -25.26
N LEU A 170 7.52 -27.36 -26.37
CA LEU A 170 8.22 -27.92 -27.51
C LEU A 170 9.03 -26.80 -28.18
N ALA A 171 10.34 -26.95 -28.20
CA ALA A 171 11.24 -25.99 -28.81
C ALA A 171 12.24 -26.73 -29.71
N ALA A 172 12.62 -26.11 -30.81
CA ALA A 172 13.71 -26.59 -31.64
C ALA A 172 15.04 -26.39 -30.89
N VAL A 173 15.67 -27.50 -30.48
CA VAL A 173 17.00 -27.50 -29.83
C VAL A 173 18.04 -27.76 -30.90
N ARG A 174 19.11 -26.95 -30.91
CA ARG A 174 20.20 -27.11 -31.87
C ARG A 174 21.12 -28.25 -31.41
N GLY A 175 21.26 -29.28 -32.23
CA GLY A 175 22.15 -30.42 -32.03
C GLY A 175 23.62 -30.07 -32.27
N SER A 176 24.53 -30.96 -31.89
CA SER A 176 25.98 -30.80 -32.09
C SER A 176 26.40 -30.81 -33.56
N ASP A 177 25.56 -31.37 -34.42
CA ASP A 177 25.66 -31.37 -35.88
C ASP A 177 25.17 -30.05 -36.52
N GLY A 178 24.65 -29.13 -35.72
CA GLY A 178 24.10 -27.85 -36.16
C GLY A 178 22.64 -27.91 -36.63
N ASN A 179 22.03 -29.11 -36.69
CA ASN A 179 20.63 -29.29 -37.08
C ASN A 179 19.68 -29.00 -35.91
N TYR A 180 18.45 -28.58 -36.23
CA TYR A 180 17.41 -28.33 -35.23
C TYR A 180 16.54 -29.59 -35.05
N ILE A 181 16.44 -30.06 -33.81
CA ILE A 181 15.67 -31.25 -33.43
C ILE A 181 14.54 -30.79 -32.50
N PRO A 182 13.29 -31.28 -32.65
CA PRO A 182 12.24 -31.00 -31.67
C PRO A 182 12.66 -31.54 -30.31
N GLY A 183 12.77 -30.66 -29.32
CA GLY A 183 13.12 -30.98 -27.95
C GLY A 183 12.15 -30.37 -26.96
N LEU A 184 12.11 -30.94 -25.75
CA LEU A 184 11.37 -30.35 -24.65
C LEU A 184 12.27 -29.31 -23.96
N ARG A 185 11.87 -28.05 -24.00
CA ARG A 185 12.50 -27.00 -23.20
C ARG A 185 11.68 -26.82 -21.93
N ILE A 186 12.31 -27.14 -20.81
CA ILE A 186 11.79 -26.81 -19.49
C ILE A 186 12.25 -25.39 -19.17
N GLN A 187 11.31 -24.46 -19.06
CA GLN A 187 11.56 -23.09 -18.64
C GLN A 187 10.87 -22.86 -17.29
N GLY A 188 11.69 -22.59 -16.27
CA GLY A 188 11.26 -22.24 -14.92
C GLY A 188 12.43 -21.60 -14.16
N LYS A 189 12.12 -20.82 -13.12
CA LYS A 189 13.12 -20.39 -12.14
C LYS A 189 13.39 -21.57 -11.20
N PHE A 190 14.62 -22.06 -11.20
CA PHE A 190 15.13 -23.00 -10.19
C PHE A 190 15.78 -22.21 -9.05
#